data_AF-A0AB36Y7K3-F1
#
_entry.id   AF-A0AB36Y7K3-F1
#
_cell.length_a   1.000
_cell.length_b   1.000
_cell.length_c   1.000
_cell.angle_alpha   90.00
_cell.angle_beta   90.00
_cell.angle_gamma   90.00
#
_symmetry.space_group_name_H-M   'P 1'
#
loop_
_entity.id
_entity.type
_entity.pdbx_description
1 polymer ?
#
loop_
_entity_poly.entity_id
_entity_poly.type
_entity_poly.pdbx_seq_one_letter_code
_entity_poly.pdbx_strand_id
1 'polypeptide(L)'
;MGKRKTVWPTDREIRLRFMLYAVIDAARVHGVAAELLLNAHTVLRDSPTEMQLRDVLSDILATDEMQGFRFPAGSEADDFMRALEPSAD
;
A
#
# COMPACT_ATOMS: atom_id res chain seq x y z
N MET A 1 -19.60 23.75 -17.76
CA MET A 1 -19.34 22.60 -16.86
C MET A 1 -18.49 21.58 -17.62
N GLY A 2 -17.18 21.57 -17.37
CA GLY A 2 -16.27 20.63 -18.04
C GLY A 2 -16.48 19.22 -17.51
N LYS A 3 -16.72 18.25 -18.41
CA LYS A 3 -16.74 16.83 -18.05
C LYS A 3 -15.39 16.52 -17.40
N ARG A 4 -15.36 16.20 -16.10
CA ARG A 4 -14.16 15.63 -15.47
C ARG A 4 -13.85 14.35 -16.24
N LYS A 5 -12.73 14.33 -16.95
CA LYS A 5 -12.23 13.09 -17.56
C LYS A 5 -12.07 12.08 -16.44
N THR A 6 -12.73 10.94 -16.55
CA THR A 6 -12.43 9.78 -15.70
C THR A 6 -10.98 9.42 -15.95
N VAL A 7 -10.11 9.70 -14.97
CA VAL A 7 -8.71 9.27 -14.99
C VAL A 7 -8.72 7.84 -14.49
N TRP A 8 -8.34 6.90 -15.37
CA TRP A 8 -8.19 5.51 -14.99
C TRP A 8 -6.89 5.33 -14.21
N PRO A 9 -6.89 4.50 -13.15
CA PRO A 9 -5.66 4.17 -12.46
C PRO A 9 -4.74 3.39 -13.40
N THR A 10 -3.45 3.63 -13.27
CA THR A 10 -2.39 2.88 -13.94
C THR A 10 -2.28 1.47 -13.37
N ASP A 11 -1.68 0.54 -14.12
CA ASP A 11 -1.39 -0.82 -13.62
C ASP A 11 -0.57 -0.80 -12.32
N ARG A 12 0.29 0.20 -12.16
CA ARG A 12 1.12 0.40 -10.96
C ARG A 12 0.28 0.79 -9.75
N GLU A 13 -0.66 1.72 -9.92
CA GLU A 13 -1.62 2.11 -8.88
C GLU A 13 -2.57 0.97 -8.54
N ILE A 14 -3.02 0.20 -9.53
CA ILE A 14 -3.87 -0.99 -9.30
C ILE A 14 -3.12 -2.00 -8.42
N ARG A 15 -1.88 -2.35 -8.78
CA ARG A 15 -1.05 -3.28 -7.99
C ARG A 15 -0.79 -2.78 -6.57
N LEU A 16 -0.44 -1.52 -6.40
CA LEU A 16 -0.24 -0.90 -5.08
C LEU A 16 -1.51 -0.96 -4.21
N ARG A 17 -2.69 -0.78 -4.79
CA ARG A 17 -3.95 -0.95 -4.05
C ARG A 17 -4.13 -2.39 -3.56
N PHE A 18 -3.86 -3.38 -4.40
CA PHE A 18 -3.92 -4.80 -4.00
C PHE A 18 -2.93 -5.12 -2.88
N MET A 19 -1.70 -4.61 -2.97
CA MET A 19 -0.69 -4.79 -1.92
C MET A 19 -1.12 -4.12 -0.62
N LEU A 20 -1.62 -2.89 -0.70
CA LEU A 20 -2.12 -2.18 0.47
C LEU A 20 -3.29 -2.93 1.13
N TYR A 21 -4.21 -3.52 0.37
CA TYR A 21 -5.24 -4.39 0.94
C TYR A 21 -4.66 -5.61 1.66
N ALA A 22 -3.67 -6.29 1.08
CA ALA A 22 -3.02 -7.45 1.71
C ALA A 22 -2.24 -7.06 2.98
N VAL A 23 -1.54 -5.92 2.96
CA VAL A 23 -0.83 -5.39 4.12
C VAL A 23 -1.80 -4.96 5.21
N ILE A 24 -2.92 -4.32 4.89
CA ILE A 24 -3.94 -3.96 5.88
C ILE A 24 -4.50 -5.21 6.58
N ASP A 25 -4.78 -6.28 5.82
CA ASP A 25 -5.29 -7.53 6.39
C ASP A 25 -4.24 -8.19 7.33
N ALA A 26 -2.98 -8.25 6.90
CA ALA A 26 -1.89 -8.73 7.74
C ALA A 26 -1.72 -7.87 9.00
N ALA A 27 -1.61 -6.54 8.84
CA ALA A 27 -1.44 -5.58 9.93
C ALA A 27 -2.56 -5.67 10.97
N ARG A 28 -3.80 -5.91 10.52
CA ARG A 28 -4.94 -6.18 11.41
C ARG A 28 -4.72 -7.43 12.26
N VAL A 29 -4.19 -8.52 11.69
CA VAL A 29 -3.86 -9.76 12.43
C VAL A 29 -2.70 -9.56 13.39
N HIS A 30 -1.71 -8.74 13.00
CA HIS A 30 -0.56 -8.38 13.83
C HIS A 30 -0.89 -7.39 14.96
N GLY A 31 -2.08 -6.79 14.97
CA GLY A 31 -2.56 -5.93 16.05
C GLY A 31 -2.23 -4.45 15.86
N VAL A 32 -1.88 -4.01 14.65
CA VAL A 32 -1.64 -2.60 14.32
C VAL A 32 -2.86 -1.74 14.69
N ALA A 33 -2.58 -0.53 15.19
CA ALA A 33 -3.59 0.41 15.64
C ALA A 33 -4.69 0.63 14.59
N ALA A 34 -5.95 0.48 15.03
CA ALA A 34 -7.11 0.61 14.15
C ALA A 34 -7.22 1.98 13.47
N GLU A 35 -6.75 3.05 14.12
CA GLU A 35 -6.73 4.40 13.53
C GLU A 35 -5.88 4.47 12.26
N LEU A 36 -4.70 3.82 12.27
CA LEU A 36 -3.83 3.75 11.10
C LEU A 36 -4.47 2.94 9.97
N LEU A 37 -5.08 1.80 10.29
CA LEU A 37 -5.76 0.96 9.30
C LEU A 37 -7.02 1.62 8.71
N LEU A 38 -7.76 2.38 9.52
CA LEU A 38 -8.92 3.16 9.06
C LEU A 38 -8.50 4.30 8.12
N ASN A 39 -7.38 4.97 8.41
CA ASN A 39 -6.81 5.96 7.50
C ASN A 39 -6.44 5.33 6.16
N ALA A 40 -5.78 4.17 6.18
CA ALA A 40 -5.40 3.44 4.97
C ALA A 40 -6.62 3.04 4.11
N HIS A 41 -7.69 2.57 4.74
CA HIS A 41 -8.96 2.30 4.05
C HIS A 41 -9.62 3.55 3.46
N THR A 42 -9.46 4.70 4.11
CA THR A 42 -9.97 5.99 3.60
C THR A 42 -9.21 6.39 2.33
N VAL A 43 -7.88 6.31 2.36
CA VAL A 43 -7.03 6.61 1.20
C VAL A 43 -7.38 5.73 0.00
N LEU A 44 -7.63 4.43 0.21
CA LEU A 44 -8.04 3.51 -0.87
C LEU A 44 -9.35 3.91 -1.57
N ARG A 45 -10.25 4.61 -0.87
CA ARG A 45 -11.56 5.02 -1.40
C ARG A 45 -11.48 6.23 -2.33
N ASP A 46 -10.54 7.15 -2.10
CA ASP A 46 -10.52 8.48 -2.72
C ASP A 46 -9.62 8.59 -3.96
N SER A 47 -9.54 7.52 -4.76
CA SER A 47 -8.70 7.44 -5.97
C SER A 47 -7.25 7.87 -5.72
N PRO A 48 -6.53 7.15 -4.83
CA PRO A 48 -5.22 7.57 -4.40
C PRO A 48 -4.21 7.49 -5.54
N THR A 49 -3.29 8.45 -5.53
CA THR A 49 -2.09 8.44 -6.35
C THR A 49 -1.12 7.37 -5.88
N GLU A 50 -0.20 6.99 -6.76
CA GLU A 50 0.90 6.09 -6.43
C GLU A 50 1.71 6.53 -5.20
N MET A 51 2.02 7.82 -5.06
CA MET A 51 2.76 8.35 -3.92
C MET A 51 2.00 8.13 -2.60
N GLN A 52 0.71 8.48 -2.58
CA GLN A 52 -0.15 8.27 -1.41
C GLN A 52 -0.26 6.80 -1.02
N LEU A 53 -0.31 5.88 -1.99
CA LEU A 53 -0.32 4.45 -1.71
C LEU A 53 1.00 3.98 -1.08
N ARG A 54 2.13 4.48 -1.58
CA ARG A 54 3.46 4.15 -1.03
C ARG A 54 3.66 4.71 0.38
N ASP A 55 3.22 5.94 0.63
CA ASP A 55 3.35 6.58 1.93
C ASP A 55 2.56 5.79 2.98
N VAL A 56 1.30 5.48 2.71
CA VAL A 56 0.46 4.66 3.61
C VAL A 56 1.02 3.25 3.81
N LEU A 57 1.52 2.60 2.75
CA LEU A 57 2.20 1.31 2.86
C LEU A 57 3.41 1.41 3.79
N SER A 58 4.22 2.45 3.63
CA SER A 58 5.42 2.67 4.44
C SER A 58 5.06 2.94 5.90
N ASP A 59 4.03 3.75 6.16
CA ASP A 59 3.56 4.05 7.52
C ASP A 59 3.10 2.78 8.26
N ILE A 60 2.39 1.88 7.58
CA ILE A 60 1.97 0.60 8.18
C ILE A 60 3.17 -0.32 8.41
N LEU A 61 4.07 -0.44 7.43
CA LEU A 61 5.24 -1.33 7.53
C LEU A 61 6.28 -0.83 8.54
N ALA A 62 6.27 0.45 8.89
CA ALA A 62 7.16 1.06 9.88
C ALA A 62 6.71 0.83 11.33
N THR A 63 5.53 0.24 11.58
CA THR A 63 5.10 -0.06 12.95
C THR A 63 5.82 -1.28 13.51
N ASP A 64 6.00 -1.31 14.84
CA ASP A 64 6.71 -2.41 15.52
C ASP A 64 6.00 -3.75 15.31
N GLU A 65 4.67 -3.78 15.23
CA GLU A 65 3.88 -5.00 14.99
C GLU A 65 4.16 -5.62 13.62
N MET A 66 4.61 -4.81 12.66
CA MET A 66 4.94 -5.22 11.30
C MET A 66 6.43 -5.53 11.14
N GLN A 67 7.23 -5.48 12.22
CA GLN A 67 8.64 -5.84 12.15
C GLN A 67 8.82 -7.28 11.67
N GLY A 68 9.60 -7.46 10.60
CA GLY A 68 9.84 -8.77 10.00
C GLY A 68 8.71 -9.25 9.08
N PHE A 69 7.64 -8.46 8.90
CA PHE A 69 6.66 -8.73 7.85
C PHE A 69 7.35 -8.68 6.48
N ARG A 70 7.09 -9.72 5.68
CA ARG A 70 7.52 -9.79 4.30
C ARG A 70 6.52 -10.60 3.50
N PHE A 71 6.27 -10.18 2.27
CA PHE A 71 5.58 -11.05 1.33
C PHE A 71 6.39 -12.34 1.10
N PRO A 72 5.73 -13.47 0.74
CA PRO A 72 6.44 -14.70 0.44
C PRO A 72 7.54 -14.46 -0.59
N ALA A 73 8.77 -14.91 -0.30
CA ALA A 73 9.91 -14.70 -1.17
C ALA A 73 9.67 -15.31 -2.56
N GLY A 74 9.95 -14.54 -3.62
CA GLY A 74 9.70 -14.94 -5.00
C GLY A 74 8.23 -14.85 -5.43
N SER A 75 7.36 -14.25 -4.60
CA SER A 75 6.02 -13.83 -5.05
C SER A 75 6.10 -12.52 -5.83
N GLU A 76 5.13 -12.30 -6.72
CA GLU A 76 5.01 -11.04 -7.47
C GLU A 76 4.94 -9.81 -6.53
N ALA A 77 4.36 -9.97 -5.34
CA ALA A 77 4.30 -8.92 -4.33
C ALA A 77 5.68 -8.62 -3.72
N ASP A 78 6.51 -9.64 -3.43
CA ASP A 78 7.88 -9.45 -2.95
C ASP A 78 8.75 -8.76 -4.03
N ASP A 79 8.65 -9.20 -5.28
CA ASP A 79 9.38 -8.60 -6.40
C ASP A 79 8.96 -7.16 -6.64
N PHE A 80 7.65 -6.87 -6.59
CA PHE A 80 7.15 -5.52 -6.74
C PHE A 80 7.60 -4.63 -5.59
N MET A 81 7.48 -5.08 -4.34
CA MET A 81 7.93 -4.30 -3.17
C MET A 81 9.43 -3.99 -3.25
N ARG A 82 10.25 -4.95 -3.70
CA ARG A 82 11.68 -4.73 -3.90
C ARG A 82 11.97 -3.72 -5.02
N ALA A 83 11.17 -3.72 -6.07
CA ALA A 83 11.27 -2.73 -7.15
C ALA A 83 10.73 -1.34 -6.75
N LEU A 84 10.05 -1.21 -5.60
CA LEU A 84 9.62 0.07 -5.04
C LEU A 84 10.66 0.71 -4.13
N GLU A 85 11.49 -0.09 -3.46
CA GLU A 85 12.55 0.42 -2.60
C GLU A 85 13.43 1.36 -3.44
N PRO A 86 13.63 2.62 -3.00
CA PRO A 86 14.56 3.49 -3.70
C PRO A 86 15.90 2.78 -3.70
N SER A 87 16.48 2.56 -4.88
CA SER A 87 17.83 2.04 -5.01
C SER A 87 18.73 2.82 -4.07
N ALA A 88 19.20 2.17 -3.00
CA ALA A 88 20.21 2.75 -2.13
C ALA A 88 21.52 2.76 -2.93
N ASP A 89 21.72 3.84 -3.68
CA ASP A 89 23.02 4.24 -4.21
C ASP A 89 23.67 5.21 -3.21
#